data_AF-A0A1E4N947-F1
#
_entry.id   AF-A0A1E4N947-F1
#
_cell.length_a   1.000
_cell.length_b   1.000
_cell.length_c   1.000
_cell.angle_alpha   90.00
_cell.angle_beta   90.00
_cell.angle_gamma   90.00
#
_symmetry.space_group_name_H-M   'P 1'
#
loop_
_entity.id
_entity.type
_entity.pdbx_description
1 polymer ?
#
loop_
_entity_poly.entity_id
_entity_poly.type
_entity_poly.pdbx_seq_one_letter_code
_entity_poly.pdbx_strand_id
1 'polypeptide(L)'
;MRLPPGLGWAFWLAFLLTGLVELALHSEAVMFRYRAVFAQGRAYDKLFEVERHPPQILFIGNSRTDNGIDPRAVERVWPGHVLRGFNLGLPGANAIVYHGEIRRLDERGLLGKAAIRTVVLGLDESALQEDNSLGYVSFLADRRALWDAARYRDWLGSHLRLWSYSGNLRQLREPDKALRFVEASVRSLDPVGGAAAAYSGYRAGFGAAQNAGQVAQQERAALHPPAPAVERFLWQAIDILQSRGVRVFVTLPPLRDRLSAFVDPRPEAASYRALLARLRQRGVIVLPTPTGFGPDDFVNAGHLNDRGAQRYSAELGHQLAAWKDR
;
A
#
# COMPACT_ATOMS: atom_id res chain seq x y z
N MET A 1 -18.64 -8.81 -49.67
CA MET A 1 -19.44 -8.17 -48.60
C MET A 1 -18.74 -6.87 -48.21
N ARG A 2 -19.39 -5.70 -48.35
CA ARG A 2 -18.84 -4.43 -47.84
C ARG A 2 -19.13 -4.37 -46.34
N LEU A 3 -18.08 -4.23 -45.51
CA LEU A 3 -18.22 -4.02 -44.08
C LEU A 3 -19.06 -2.75 -43.83
N PRO A 4 -19.94 -2.72 -42.80
CA PRO A 4 -20.69 -1.52 -42.45
C PRO A 4 -19.78 -0.31 -42.27
N PRO A 5 -20.22 0.90 -42.65
CA PRO A 5 -19.43 2.11 -42.42
C PRO A 5 -19.05 2.21 -40.93
N GLY A 6 -17.76 2.32 -40.63
CA GLY A 6 -17.21 2.31 -39.27
C GLY A 6 -16.58 0.99 -38.80
N LEU A 7 -16.77 -0.13 -39.51
CA LEU A 7 -16.16 -1.43 -39.20
C LEU A 7 -15.05 -1.83 -40.18
N GLY A 8 -14.34 -0.84 -40.74
CA GLY A 8 -13.20 -1.07 -41.62
C GLY A 8 -11.97 -1.63 -40.88
N TRP A 9 -10.88 -1.88 -41.62
CA TRP A 9 -9.59 -2.35 -41.07
C TRP A 9 -9.12 -1.57 -39.84
N ALA A 10 -9.21 -0.24 -39.86
CA ALA A 10 -8.76 0.61 -38.75
C ALA A 10 -9.54 0.34 -37.45
N PHE A 11 -10.84 0.05 -37.53
CA PHE A 11 -11.66 -0.30 -36.38
C PHE A 11 -11.20 -1.62 -35.77
N TRP A 12 -11.03 -2.66 -36.59
CA TRP A 12 -10.60 -3.97 -36.12
C TRP A 12 -9.18 -3.96 -35.57
N LEU A 13 -8.29 -3.16 -36.17
CA LEU A 13 -6.96 -2.94 -35.62
C LEU A 13 -7.03 -2.26 -34.24
N ALA A 14 -7.82 -1.20 -34.10
CA ALA A 14 -8.00 -0.51 -32.82
C ALA A 14 -8.63 -1.44 -31.75
N PHE A 15 -9.62 -2.24 -32.15
CA PHE A 15 -10.25 -3.24 -31.28
C PHE A 15 -9.24 -4.30 -30.82
N LEU A 16 -8.45 -4.84 -31.75
CA LEU A 16 -7.39 -5.79 -31.44
C LEU A 16 -6.36 -5.20 -30.47
N LEU A 17 -5.85 -3.99 -30.75
CA LEU A 17 -4.88 -3.32 -29.88
C LEU A 17 -5.46 -3.06 -28.48
N THR A 18 -6.72 -2.63 -28.40
CA THR A 18 -7.42 -2.41 -27.13
C THR A 18 -7.55 -3.72 -26.35
N GLY A 19 -7.93 -4.80 -27.03
CA GLY A 19 -7.99 -6.14 -26.44
C GLY A 19 -6.64 -6.65 -25.95
N LEU A 20 -5.56 -6.44 -26.72
CA LEU A 20 -4.21 -6.79 -26.31
C LEU A 20 -3.75 -6.01 -25.07
N VAL A 21 -4.07 -4.72 -24.99
CA VAL A 21 -3.77 -3.91 -23.79
C VAL A 21 -4.56 -4.41 -22.59
N GLU A 22 -5.86 -4.70 -22.75
CA GLU A 22 -6.67 -5.29 -21.67
C GLU A 22 -6.04 -6.61 -21.17
N LEU A 23 -5.71 -7.53 -22.09
CA LEU A 23 -5.06 -8.80 -21.75
C LEU A 23 -3.71 -8.58 -21.04
N ALA A 24 -2.91 -7.62 -21.52
CA ALA A 24 -1.64 -7.27 -20.91
C ALA A 24 -1.82 -6.77 -19.45
N LEU A 25 -2.86 -5.97 -19.17
CA LEU A 25 -3.17 -5.52 -17.82
C LEU A 25 -3.62 -6.66 -16.89
N HIS A 26 -4.10 -7.79 -17.42
CA HIS A 26 -4.39 -8.98 -16.61
C HIS A 26 -3.16 -9.83 -16.30
N SER A 27 -2.02 -9.58 -16.96
CA SER A 27 -0.78 -10.31 -16.71
C SER A 27 0.07 -9.65 -15.62
N GLU A 28 0.21 -10.32 -14.48
CA GLU A 28 1.07 -9.84 -13.39
C GLU A 28 2.54 -9.74 -13.81
N ALA A 29 3.00 -10.63 -14.70
CA ALA A 29 4.35 -10.58 -15.25
C ALA A 29 4.58 -9.32 -16.11
N VAL A 30 3.57 -8.92 -16.90
CA VAL A 30 3.63 -7.66 -17.66
C VAL A 30 3.63 -6.48 -16.70
N MET A 31 2.75 -6.46 -15.70
CA MET A 31 2.71 -5.38 -14.73
C MET A 31 4.04 -5.24 -13.96
N PHE A 32 4.63 -6.36 -13.53
CA PHE A 32 5.93 -6.40 -12.88
C PHE A 32 7.07 -5.90 -13.79
N ARG A 33 7.04 -6.22 -15.10
CA ARG A 33 8.02 -5.69 -16.06
C ARG A 33 8.04 -4.16 -16.07
N TYR A 34 6.87 -3.55 -15.91
CA TYR A 34 6.72 -2.10 -15.87
C TYR A 34 6.75 -1.50 -14.45
N ARG A 35 7.38 -2.18 -13.48
CA ARG A 35 7.54 -1.68 -12.09
C ARG A 35 8.25 -0.32 -12.00
N ALA A 36 9.15 -0.02 -12.93
CA ALA A 36 9.79 1.29 -12.99
C ALA A 36 8.87 2.44 -13.45
N VAL A 37 7.73 2.10 -14.07
CA VAL A 37 6.81 3.05 -14.70
C VAL A 37 5.56 3.22 -13.83
N PHE A 38 4.91 2.11 -13.49
CA PHE A 38 3.60 2.14 -12.85
C PHE A 38 3.66 1.74 -11.37
N ALA A 39 2.81 2.39 -10.57
CA ALA A 39 2.62 2.05 -9.17
C ALA A 39 2.20 0.60 -8.97
N GLN A 40 1.31 0.09 -9.84
CA GLN A 40 0.88 -1.29 -9.81
C GLN A 40 2.02 -2.29 -10.04
N GLY A 41 2.97 -1.96 -10.92
CA GLY A 41 4.14 -2.81 -11.13
C GLY A 41 5.03 -2.88 -9.89
N ARG A 42 5.17 -1.77 -9.15
CA ARG A 42 5.88 -1.76 -7.85
C ARG A 42 5.17 -2.58 -6.78
N ALA A 43 3.84 -2.57 -6.77
CA ALA A 43 3.08 -3.43 -5.88
C ALA A 43 3.36 -4.92 -6.17
N TYR A 44 3.39 -5.31 -7.44
CA TYR A 44 3.77 -6.68 -7.83
C TYR A 44 5.23 -7.00 -7.52
N ASP A 45 6.15 -6.04 -7.62
CA ASP A 45 7.56 -6.22 -7.20
C ASP A 45 7.65 -6.62 -5.72
N LYS A 46 6.95 -5.88 -4.85
CA LYS A 46 6.89 -6.19 -3.42
C LYS A 46 6.16 -7.51 -3.13
N LEU A 47 4.99 -7.73 -3.75
CA LEU A 47 4.21 -8.96 -3.54
C LEU A 47 4.98 -10.20 -3.97
N PHE A 48 5.62 -10.17 -5.13
CA PHE A 48 6.42 -11.31 -5.60
C PHE A 48 7.60 -11.61 -4.69
N GLU A 49 8.22 -10.58 -4.10
CA GLU A 49 9.31 -10.78 -3.14
C GLU A 49 8.80 -11.42 -1.84
N VAL A 50 7.68 -10.95 -1.29
CA VAL A 50 7.04 -11.55 -0.11
C VAL A 50 6.60 -13.00 -0.40
N GLU A 51 6.08 -13.27 -1.59
CA GLU A 51 5.61 -14.60 -1.97
C GLU A 51 6.75 -15.61 -2.13
N ARG A 52 7.88 -15.18 -2.71
CA ARG A 52 9.07 -16.05 -2.89
C ARG A 52 9.83 -16.20 -1.58
N HIS A 53 9.84 -15.17 -0.76
CA HIS A 53 10.67 -15.09 0.42
C HIS A 53 9.88 -14.54 1.62
N PRO A 54 8.91 -15.30 2.14
CA PRO A 54 7.98 -14.81 3.16
C PRO A 54 8.73 -14.33 4.42
N PRO A 55 8.49 -13.08 4.86
CA PRO A 55 9.09 -12.56 6.08
C PRO A 55 8.35 -13.10 7.31
N GLN A 56 8.97 -12.97 8.48
CA GLN A 56 8.31 -13.25 9.76
C GLN A 56 7.44 -12.07 10.22
N ILE A 57 7.88 -10.84 9.93
CA ILE A 57 7.13 -9.60 10.17
C ILE A 57 6.86 -8.91 8.84
N LEU A 58 5.60 -8.61 8.58
CA LEU A 58 5.18 -7.87 7.39
C LEU A 58 4.60 -6.52 7.82
N PHE A 59 5.15 -5.43 7.27
CA PHE A 59 4.61 -4.09 7.45
C PHE A 59 3.68 -3.78 6.27
N ILE A 60 2.43 -3.42 6.54
CA ILE A 60 1.43 -3.06 5.54
C ILE A 60 0.93 -1.66 5.85
N GLY A 61 0.75 -0.83 4.83
CA GLY A 61 0.25 0.53 5.00
C GLY A 61 0.34 1.30 3.69
N ASN A 62 0.17 2.62 3.78
CA ASN A 62 0.18 3.50 2.61
C ASN A 62 1.59 4.09 2.33
N SER A 63 1.66 5.29 1.73
CA SER A 63 2.92 5.99 1.47
C SER A 63 3.73 6.27 2.73
N ARG A 64 3.09 6.59 3.86
CA ARG A 64 3.77 6.84 5.14
C ARG A 64 4.41 5.58 5.71
N THR A 65 3.91 4.41 5.32
CA THR A 65 4.55 3.13 5.64
C THR A 65 5.64 2.78 4.63
N ASP A 66 5.38 2.91 3.32
CA ASP A 66 6.33 2.63 2.23
C ASP A 66 7.71 3.30 2.45
N ASN A 67 7.68 4.57 2.86
CA ASN A 67 8.89 5.38 3.05
C ASN A 67 9.25 5.67 4.52
N GLY A 68 8.41 5.26 5.47
CA GLY A 68 8.60 5.53 6.90
C GLY A 68 9.23 4.35 7.65
N ILE A 69 9.05 3.12 7.17
CA ILE A 69 9.51 1.91 7.86
C ILE A 69 10.59 1.20 7.05
N ASP A 70 11.84 1.25 7.50
CA ASP A 70 12.93 0.40 7.00
C ASP A 70 13.02 -0.88 7.85
N PRO A 71 12.63 -2.07 7.34
CA PRO A 71 12.72 -3.30 8.10
C PRO A 71 14.13 -3.60 8.60
N ARG A 72 15.18 -3.19 7.87
CA ARG A 72 16.57 -3.42 8.27
C ARG A 72 16.95 -2.64 9.52
N ALA A 73 16.30 -1.50 9.77
CA ALA A 73 16.47 -0.72 10.99
C ALA A 73 15.74 -1.35 12.18
N VAL A 74 14.56 -1.93 11.94
CA VAL A 74 13.84 -2.74 12.93
C VAL A 74 14.67 -3.96 13.34
N GLU A 75 15.25 -4.67 12.36
CA GLU A 75 16.08 -5.86 12.57
C GLU A 75 17.37 -5.56 13.36
N ARG A 76 17.99 -4.40 13.10
CA ARG A 76 19.20 -3.94 13.79
C ARG A 76 19.03 -3.83 15.30
N VAL A 77 17.84 -3.49 15.78
CA VAL A 77 17.54 -3.37 17.21
C VAL A 77 16.85 -4.60 17.79
N TRP A 78 16.57 -5.61 16.96
CA TRP A 78 15.86 -6.81 17.38
C TRP A 78 16.75 -7.76 18.19
N PRO A 79 16.31 -8.27 19.36
CA PRO A 79 17.11 -9.19 20.16
C PRO A 79 17.51 -10.46 19.39
N GLY A 80 18.82 -10.64 19.21
CA GLY A 80 19.43 -11.78 18.54
C GLY A 80 19.53 -11.70 17.02
N HIS A 81 19.08 -10.61 16.37
CA HIS A 81 19.24 -10.34 14.93
C HIS A 81 18.71 -11.41 13.94
N VAL A 82 17.84 -12.33 14.37
CA VAL A 82 17.30 -13.42 13.51
C VAL A 82 15.93 -13.05 12.88
N LEU A 83 15.49 -11.81 13.03
CA LEU A 83 14.20 -11.39 12.49
C LEU A 83 14.35 -11.07 11.00
N ARG A 84 13.42 -11.57 10.17
CA ARG A 84 13.27 -11.12 8.78
C ARG A 84 11.98 -10.33 8.65
N GLY A 85 12.10 -9.04 8.39
CA GLY A 85 11.01 -8.10 8.12
C GLY A 85 10.91 -7.75 6.64
N PHE A 86 9.72 -7.36 6.21
CA PHE A 86 9.53 -6.78 4.87
C PHE A 86 8.45 -5.70 4.87
N ASN A 87 8.69 -4.62 4.14
CA ASN A 87 7.76 -3.51 4.00
C ASN A 87 6.94 -3.64 2.70
N LEU A 88 5.70 -4.09 2.84
CA LEU A 88 4.69 -4.17 1.79
C LEU A 88 3.86 -2.89 1.66
N GLY A 89 4.20 -1.80 2.37
CA GLY A 89 3.49 -0.53 2.25
C GLY A 89 3.45 0.00 0.82
N LEU A 90 2.32 0.52 0.37
CA LEU A 90 2.12 1.00 -1.00
C LEU A 90 1.63 2.45 -0.98
N PRO A 91 2.28 3.39 -1.70
CA PRO A 91 1.79 4.76 -1.79
C PRO A 91 0.35 4.79 -2.28
N GLY A 92 -0.55 5.52 -1.62
CA GLY A 92 -1.97 5.62 -2.03
C GLY A 92 -2.83 4.38 -1.75
N ALA A 93 -2.32 3.36 -1.06
CA ALA A 93 -3.14 2.22 -0.64
C ALA A 93 -3.96 2.51 0.60
N ASN A 94 -5.20 2.02 0.62
CA ASN A 94 -6.12 2.06 1.76
C ASN A 94 -6.52 0.64 2.18
N ALA A 95 -7.44 0.53 3.15
CA ALA A 95 -7.83 -0.76 3.71
C ALA A 95 -8.43 -1.76 2.69
N ILE A 96 -8.99 -1.29 1.57
CA ILE A 96 -9.46 -2.17 0.49
C ILE A 96 -8.27 -2.93 -0.13
N VAL A 97 -7.18 -2.21 -0.38
CA VAL A 97 -5.94 -2.78 -0.92
C VAL A 97 -5.28 -3.68 0.11
N TYR A 98 -5.21 -3.25 1.39
CA TYR A 98 -4.63 -4.08 2.45
C TYR A 98 -5.36 -5.43 2.56
N HIS A 99 -6.70 -5.41 2.54
CA HIS A 99 -7.50 -6.63 2.53
C HIS A 99 -7.16 -7.52 1.34
N GLY A 100 -7.08 -6.96 0.13
CA GLY A 100 -6.72 -7.69 -1.08
C GLY A 100 -5.34 -8.36 -1.01
N GLU A 101 -4.33 -7.64 -0.52
CA GLU A 101 -2.98 -8.17 -0.30
C GLU A 101 -2.99 -9.30 0.74
N ILE A 102 -3.65 -9.09 1.88
CA ILE A 102 -3.77 -10.09 2.94
C ILE A 102 -4.50 -11.33 2.44
N ARG A 103 -5.59 -11.16 1.69
CA ARG A 103 -6.35 -12.26 1.11
C ARG A 103 -5.52 -13.09 0.14
N ARG A 104 -4.74 -12.44 -0.72
CA ARG A 104 -3.81 -13.10 -1.64
C ARG A 104 -2.73 -13.91 -0.90
N LEU A 105 -2.17 -13.35 0.17
CA LEU A 105 -1.18 -14.04 1.01
C LEU A 105 -1.82 -15.22 1.77
N ASP A 106 -3.08 -15.08 2.20
CA ASP A 106 -3.87 -16.16 2.82
C ASP A 106 -4.08 -17.33 1.85
N GLU A 107 -4.51 -17.03 0.62
CA GLU A 107 -4.77 -18.04 -0.42
C GLU A 107 -3.51 -18.82 -0.83
N ARG A 108 -2.33 -18.22 -0.65
CA ARG A 108 -1.04 -18.86 -0.85
C ARG A 108 -0.51 -19.60 0.38
N GLY A 109 -1.25 -19.61 1.49
CA GLY A 109 -0.86 -20.28 2.73
C GLY A 109 0.33 -19.63 3.44
N LEU A 110 0.59 -18.34 3.18
CA LEU A 110 1.76 -17.62 3.71
C LEU A 110 1.51 -16.99 5.09
N LEU A 111 0.25 -16.94 5.54
CA LEU A 111 -0.11 -16.39 6.84
C LEU A 111 -0.06 -17.46 7.95
N GLY A 112 0.47 -17.08 9.11
CA GLY A 112 0.50 -17.90 10.32
C GLY A 112 1.89 -18.44 10.64
N LYS A 113 1.93 -19.49 11.48
CA LYS A 113 3.16 -19.95 12.17
C LYS A 113 4.31 -20.36 11.24
N ALA A 114 4.03 -20.82 10.03
CA ALA A 114 5.05 -21.30 9.10
C ALA A 114 5.82 -20.17 8.39
N ALA A 115 5.19 -19.01 8.20
CA ALA A 115 5.72 -17.93 7.35
C ALA A 115 5.51 -16.56 8.03
N ILE A 116 4.44 -15.84 7.70
CA ILE A 116 4.17 -14.50 8.22
C ILE A 116 3.43 -14.63 9.56
N ARG A 117 4.14 -14.37 10.66
CA ARG A 117 3.64 -14.54 12.03
C ARG A 117 3.12 -13.26 12.66
N THR A 118 3.63 -12.13 12.17
CA THR A 118 3.30 -10.80 12.68
C THR A 118 3.00 -9.87 11.50
N VAL A 119 1.91 -9.13 11.59
CA VAL A 119 1.60 -8.03 10.68
C VAL A 119 1.52 -6.74 11.48
N VAL A 120 2.21 -5.72 10.99
CA VAL A 120 2.18 -4.36 11.54
C VAL A 120 1.48 -3.46 10.53
N LEU A 121 0.28 -3.01 10.89
CA LEU A 121 -0.52 -2.09 10.09
C LEU A 121 -0.11 -0.65 10.43
N GLY A 122 0.49 0.06 9.48
CA GLY A 122 0.70 1.50 9.57
C GLY A 122 -0.60 2.22 9.20
N LEU A 123 -1.26 2.78 10.21
CA LEU A 123 -2.54 3.47 10.03
C LEU A 123 -2.38 4.99 10.09
N ASP A 124 -2.97 5.64 9.11
CA ASP A 124 -3.27 7.06 9.13
C ASP A 124 -4.67 7.31 8.58
N GLU A 125 -5.06 8.58 8.47
CA GLU A 125 -6.43 8.92 8.10
C GLU A 125 -6.76 8.50 6.67
N SER A 126 -5.80 8.63 5.74
CA SER A 126 -5.99 8.28 4.33
C SER A 126 -6.16 6.77 4.10
N ALA A 127 -5.63 5.92 5.01
CA ALA A 127 -5.86 4.48 4.96
C ALA A 127 -7.35 4.09 5.10
N LEU A 128 -8.17 5.01 5.61
CA LEU A 128 -9.60 4.84 5.85
C LEU A 128 -10.49 5.73 4.97
N GLN A 129 -9.93 6.39 3.96
CA GLN A 129 -10.67 7.22 3.01
C GLN A 129 -10.91 6.50 1.68
N GLU A 130 -11.95 6.94 0.96
CA GLU A 130 -12.22 6.54 -0.42
C GLU A 130 -11.21 7.20 -1.36
N ASP A 131 -10.05 6.56 -1.53
CA ASP A 131 -9.07 6.91 -2.56
C ASP A 131 -8.61 5.66 -3.31
N ASN A 132 -8.47 5.80 -4.63
CA ASN A 132 -7.87 4.81 -5.52
C ASN A 132 -7.10 5.53 -6.64
N SER A 133 -6.44 6.65 -6.31
CA SER A 133 -5.72 7.51 -7.24
C SER A 133 -4.68 6.77 -8.08
N LEU A 134 -4.05 5.73 -7.52
CA LEU A 134 -3.05 4.91 -8.22
C LEU A 134 -3.61 3.61 -8.83
N GLY A 135 -4.93 3.38 -8.73
CA GLY A 135 -5.64 2.33 -9.46
C GLY A 135 -5.47 0.90 -8.92
N TYR A 136 -4.93 0.72 -7.71
CA TYR A 136 -4.66 -0.61 -7.14
C TYR A 136 -5.91 -1.48 -6.98
N VAL A 137 -7.07 -0.90 -6.70
CA VAL A 137 -8.30 -1.67 -6.45
C VAL A 137 -8.64 -2.58 -7.65
N SER A 138 -8.36 -2.12 -8.88
CA SER A 138 -8.61 -2.91 -10.10
C SER A 138 -7.74 -4.16 -10.23
N PHE A 139 -6.65 -4.25 -9.46
CA PHE A 139 -5.65 -5.32 -9.59
C PHE A 139 -5.52 -6.15 -8.32
N LEU A 140 -5.59 -5.51 -7.15
CA LEU A 140 -5.23 -6.10 -5.87
C LEU A 140 -6.44 -6.38 -4.98
N ALA A 141 -7.56 -5.67 -5.15
CA ALA A 141 -8.71 -5.89 -4.28
C ALA A 141 -9.36 -7.26 -4.54
N ASP A 142 -9.86 -7.87 -3.47
CA ASP A 142 -10.65 -9.10 -3.55
C ASP A 142 -12.00 -8.81 -4.23
N ARG A 143 -12.20 -9.40 -5.42
CA ARG A 143 -13.41 -9.23 -6.22
C ARG A 143 -14.67 -9.66 -5.47
N ARG A 144 -14.61 -10.74 -4.68
CA ARG A 144 -15.78 -11.22 -3.94
C ARG A 144 -16.16 -10.21 -2.86
N ALA A 145 -15.19 -9.74 -2.09
CA ALA A 145 -15.41 -8.71 -1.09
C ALA A 145 -15.92 -7.38 -1.70
N LEU A 146 -15.46 -6.99 -2.90
CA LEU A 146 -16.01 -5.83 -3.61
C LEU A 146 -17.50 -6.02 -3.95
N TRP A 147 -17.88 -7.20 -4.44
CA TRP A 147 -19.27 -7.53 -4.75
C TRP A 147 -20.16 -7.49 -3.49
N ASP A 148 -19.73 -8.17 -2.43
CA ASP A 148 -20.46 -8.25 -1.16
C ASP A 148 -20.59 -6.88 -0.48
N ALA A 149 -19.62 -5.98 -0.71
CA ALA A 149 -19.66 -4.62 -0.23
C ALA A 149 -20.49 -3.65 -1.10
N ALA A 150 -21.16 -4.15 -2.15
CA ALA A 150 -21.90 -3.39 -3.18
C ALA A 150 -21.02 -2.37 -3.95
N ARG A 151 -19.72 -2.62 -4.08
CA ARG A 151 -18.78 -1.80 -4.84
C ARG A 151 -18.72 -2.23 -6.31
N TYR A 152 -19.87 -2.25 -6.98
CA TYR A 152 -20.01 -2.81 -8.32
C TYR A 152 -19.12 -2.13 -9.37
N ARG A 153 -18.86 -0.83 -9.22
CA ARG A 153 -17.96 -0.08 -10.10
C ARG A 153 -16.52 -0.61 -10.02
N ASP A 154 -16.03 -0.82 -8.80
CA ASP A 154 -14.69 -1.35 -8.56
C ASP A 154 -14.60 -2.82 -8.96
N TRP A 155 -15.65 -3.60 -8.65
CA TRP A 155 -15.78 -4.98 -9.09
C TRP A 155 -15.69 -5.09 -10.62
N LEU A 156 -16.48 -4.31 -11.36
CA LEU A 156 -16.42 -4.26 -12.82
C LEU A 156 -15.05 -3.76 -13.31
N GLY A 157 -14.49 -2.76 -12.64
CA GLY A 157 -13.17 -2.23 -12.93
C GLY A 157 -12.03 -3.23 -12.75
N SER A 158 -12.22 -4.24 -11.89
CA SER A 158 -11.28 -5.34 -11.72
C SER A 158 -11.32 -6.37 -12.87
N HIS A 159 -12.41 -6.39 -13.64
CA HIS A 159 -12.59 -7.21 -14.84
C HIS A 159 -12.25 -6.45 -16.13
N LEU A 160 -12.55 -5.15 -16.18
CA LEU A 160 -12.25 -4.24 -17.28
C LEU A 160 -11.16 -3.25 -16.86
N ARG A 161 -9.92 -3.74 -16.81
CA ARG A 161 -8.78 -3.02 -16.23
C ARG A 161 -8.39 -1.81 -17.07
N LEU A 162 -8.51 -1.86 -18.39
CA LEU A 162 -8.22 -0.73 -19.27
C LEU A 162 -9.15 0.44 -18.99
N TRP A 163 -10.44 0.17 -18.75
CA TRP A 163 -11.40 1.22 -18.40
C TRP A 163 -11.06 1.85 -17.04
N SER A 164 -10.90 1.02 -16.00
CA SER A 164 -10.65 1.50 -14.63
C SER A 164 -9.26 2.12 -14.45
N TYR A 165 -8.26 1.63 -15.18
CA TYR A 165 -6.87 2.07 -15.10
C TYR A 165 -6.47 3.10 -16.17
N SER A 166 -7.40 3.48 -17.06
CA SER A 166 -7.16 4.44 -18.15
C SER A 166 -6.53 5.74 -17.68
N GLY A 167 -6.93 6.26 -16.52
CA GLY A 167 -6.36 7.49 -15.93
C GLY A 167 -4.86 7.36 -15.64
N ASN A 168 -4.41 6.21 -15.16
CA ASN A 168 -2.99 5.94 -14.92
C ASN A 168 -2.22 5.73 -16.23
N LEU A 169 -2.84 5.11 -17.24
CA LEU A 169 -2.21 4.96 -18.57
C LEU A 169 -2.02 6.29 -19.29
N ARG A 170 -2.87 7.30 -19.03
CA ARG A 170 -2.68 8.66 -19.57
C ARG A 170 -1.38 9.31 -19.12
N GLN A 171 -0.77 8.85 -18.02
CA GLN A 171 0.54 9.32 -17.58
C GLN A 171 1.66 9.00 -18.59
N LEU A 172 1.45 8.05 -19.51
CA LEU A 172 2.35 7.82 -20.64
C LEU A 172 2.40 8.98 -21.64
N ARG A 173 1.57 10.02 -21.47
CA ARG A 173 1.70 11.28 -22.20
C ARG A 173 2.83 12.15 -21.67
N GLU A 174 3.31 11.90 -20.45
CA GLU A 174 4.48 12.56 -19.88
C GLU A 174 5.74 12.01 -20.55
N PRO A 175 6.60 12.85 -21.16
CA PRO A 175 7.76 12.39 -21.93
C PRO A 175 8.67 11.43 -21.15
N ASP A 176 8.99 11.73 -19.90
CA ASP A 176 9.88 10.91 -19.08
C ASP A 176 9.28 9.52 -18.79
N LYS A 177 7.96 9.44 -18.56
CA LYS A 177 7.28 8.15 -18.35
C LYS A 177 7.19 7.36 -19.65
N ALA A 178 6.95 8.01 -20.78
CA ALA A 178 6.94 7.37 -22.09
C ALA A 178 8.30 6.74 -22.41
N LEU A 179 9.38 7.49 -22.19
CA LEU A 179 10.75 7.01 -22.41
C LEU A 179 11.06 5.80 -21.50
N ARG A 180 10.74 5.88 -20.21
CA ARG A 180 10.89 4.74 -19.29
C ARG A 180 10.06 3.54 -19.67
N PHE A 181 8.87 3.75 -20.22
CA PHE A 181 8.02 2.66 -20.71
C PHE A 181 8.64 1.95 -21.91
N VAL A 182 9.17 2.70 -22.89
CA VAL A 182 9.91 2.14 -24.03
C VAL A 182 11.13 1.37 -23.54
N GLU A 183 11.90 1.96 -22.63
CA GLU A 183 13.10 1.35 -22.09
C GLU A 183 12.79 0.05 -21.30
N ALA A 184 11.77 0.05 -20.45
CA ALA A 184 11.28 -1.13 -19.73
C ALA A 184 10.76 -2.24 -20.68
N SER A 185 10.37 -1.87 -21.90
CA SER A 185 9.95 -2.83 -22.92
C SER A 185 11.13 -3.56 -23.55
N VAL A 186 12.35 -3.05 -23.42
CA VAL A 186 13.58 -3.68 -23.94
C VAL A 186 14.37 -4.38 -22.85
N ARG A 187 14.53 -3.72 -21.69
CA ARG A 187 15.29 -4.24 -20.54
C ARG A 187 14.51 -4.13 -19.25
N SER A 188 14.82 -4.96 -18.27
CA SER A 188 14.26 -4.81 -16.92
C SER A 188 14.82 -3.55 -16.26
N LEU A 189 13.95 -2.72 -15.70
CA LEU A 189 14.32 -1.52 -14.96
C LEU A 189 13.82 -1.58 -13.52
N ASP A 190 14.65 -1.13 -12.60
CA ASP A 190 14.26 -0.98 -11.21
C ASP A 190 13.48 0.32 -10.99
N PRO A 191 12.54 0.32 -10.04
CA PRO A 191 11.82 1.54 -9.70
C PRO A 191 12.72 2.56 -9.03
N VAL A 192 12.29 3.83 -9.07
CA VAL A 192 12.94 4.90 -8.30
C VAL A 192 12.88 4.54 -6.81
N GLY A 193 14.03 4.54 -6.14
CA GLY A 193 14.19 4.03 -4.78
C GLY A 193 14.70 2.57 -4.71
N GLY A 194 14.93 1.92 -5.86
CA GLY A 194 15.50 0.58 -5.96
C GLY A 194 14.46 -0.55 -5.93
N ALA A 195 14.88 -1.75 -6.37
CA ALA A 195 14.04 -2.95 -6.34
C ALA A 195 13.64 -3.34 -4.92
N ALA A 196 12.45 -3.92 -4.77
CA ALA A 196 11.92 -4.32 -3.47
C ALA A 196 12.87 -5.27 -2.71
N ALA A 197 13.50 -6.22 -3.41
CA ALA A 197 14.45 -7.17 -2.82
C ALA A 197 15.68 -6.50 -2.20
N ALA A 198 16.19 -5.40 -2.79
CA ALA A 198 17.42 -4.75 -2.34
C ALA A 198 17.25 -3.97 -1.02
N TYR A 199 16.03 -3.52 -0.74
CA TYR A 199 15.72 -2.65 0.40
C TYR A 199 14.67 -3.24 1.33
N SER A 200 14.39 -4.55 1.25
CA SER A 200 13.30 -5.20 2.00
C SER A 200 11.96 -4.47 1.85
N GLY A 201 11.70 -3.93 0.66
CA GLY A 201 10.52 -3.14 0.34
C GLY A 201 10.53 -1.68 0.82
N TYR A 202 11.54 -1.23 1.57
CA TYR A 202 11.68 0.17 1.99
C TYR A 202 12.04 1.09 0.82
N ARG A 203 11.48 2.32 0.80
CA ARG A 203 11.79 3.32 -0.23
C ARG A 203 12.14 4.68 0.38
N ALA A 204 13.44 4.94 0.50
CA ALA A 204 13.95 6.19 1.04
C ALA A 204 13.48 7.43 0.23
N GLY A 205 13.04 8.48 0.93
CA GLY A 205 12.83 9.81 0.35
C GLY A 205 11.70 9.96 -0.67
N PHE A 206 10.82 8.95 -0.84
CA PHE A 206 9.67 9.05 -1.73
C PHE A 206 8.58 9.97 -1.12
N GLY A 207 8.69 11.28 -1.34
CA GLY A 207 7.78 12.30 -0.78
C GLY A 207 8.15 13.73 -1.19
N ALA A 208 9.40 13.97 -1.60
CA ALA A 208 9.86 15.25 -2.14
C ALA A 208 9.14 15.69 -3.43
N ALA A 209 8.58 14.72 -4.17
CA ALA A 209 7.91 14.96 -5.45
C ALA A 209 6.40 15.27 -5.33
N GLN A 210 5.83 15.28 -4.12
CA GLN A 210 4.42 15.67 -3.94
C GLN A 210 4.29 17.19 -3.97
N ASN A 211 3.35 17.70 -4.77
CA ASN A 211 3.08 19.13 -4.85
C ASN A 211 2.44 19.62 -3.54
N ALA A 212 2.80 20.82 -3.08
CA ALA A 212 2.27 21.46 -1.88
C ALA A 212 0.72 21.49 -1.85
N GLY A 213 0.05 21.61 -2.99
CA GLY A 213 -1.41 21.54 -3.09
C GLY A 213 -2.01 20.17 -2.74
N GLN A 214 -1.32 19.06 -3.10
CA GLN A 214 -1.76 17.71 -2.75
C GLN A 214 -1.58 17.44 -1.26
N VAL A 215 -0.46 17.90 -0.69
CA VAL A 215 -0.22 17.84 0.76
C VAL A 215 -1.31 18.62 1.50
N ALA A 216 -1.60 19.86 1.09
CA ALA A 216 -2.65 20.67 1.71
C ALA A 216 -4.04 20.03 1.63
N GLN A 217 -4.38 19.35 0.53
CA GLN A 217 -5.66 18.66 0.40
C GLN A 217 -5.75 17.42 1.32
N GLN A 218 -4.68 16.63 1.41
CA GLN A 218 -4.60 15.50 2.33
C GLN A 218 -4.73 15.94 3.78
N GLU A 219 -4.08 17.06 4.13
CA GLU A 219 -4.15 17.62 5.48
C GLU A 219 -5.52 18.22 5.80
N ARG A 220 -6.21 18.85 4.83
CA ARG A 220 -7.60 19.34 5.03
C ARG A 220 -8.60 18.21 5.22
N ALA A 221 -8.41 17.09 4.52
CA ALA A 221 -9.29 15.93 4.62
C ALA A 221 -8.96 15.02 5.83
N ALA A 222 -7.88 15.28 6.56
CA ALA A 222 -7.41 14.42 7.64
C ALA A 222 -8.43 14.22 8.77
N LEU A 223 -9.30 15.21 9.02
CA LEU A 223 -10.32 15.11 10.07
C LEU A 223 -11.67 14.61 9.56
N HIS A 224 -11.81 14.26 8.27
CA HIS A 224 -13.02 13.59 7.80
C HIS A 224 -13.12 12.21 8.46
N PRO A 225 -14.33 11.79 8.88
CA PRO A 225 -14.51 10.48 9.49
C PRO A 225 -14.08 9.35 8.55
N PRO A 226 -13.70 8.18 9.08
CA PRO A 226 -13.47 6.98 8.28
C PRO A 226 -14.64 6.70 7.34
N ALA A 227 -14.35 6.38 6.08
CA ALA A 227 -15.37 5.94 5.16
C ALA A 227 -15.88 4.56 5.60
N PRO A 228 -17.18 4.40 5.95
CA PRO A 228 -17.68 3.13 6.52
C PRO A 228 -17.45 1.93 5.60
N ALA A 229 -17.52 2.14 4.28
CA ALA A 229 -17.25 1.08 3.32
C ALA A 229 -15.79 0.61 3.35
N VAL A 230 -14.82 1.52 3.51
CA VAL A 230 -13.38 1.21 3.61
C VAL A 230 -13.06 0.58 4.97
N GLU A 231 -13.65 1.08 6.05
CA GLU A 231 -13.47 0.52 7.39
C GLU A 231 -13.86 -0.97 7.45
N ARG A 232 -14.91 -1.38 6.75
CA ARG A 232 -15.28 -2.81 6.66
C ARG A 232 -14.14 -3.70 6.14
N PHE A 233 -13.38 -3.24 5.15
CA PHE A 233 -12.23 -3.99 4.62
C PHE A 233 -11.08 -4.08 5.63
N LEU A 234 -10.87 -3.05 6.46
CA LEU A 234 -9.90 -3.13 7.56
C LEU A 234 -10.27 -4.26 8.52
N TRP A 235 -11.55 -4.35 8.90
CA TRP A 235 -12.01 -5.40 9.80
C TRP A 235 -11.91 -6.80 9.18
N GLN A 236 -12.29 -6.95 7.91
CA GLN A 236 -12.13 -8.21 7.18
C GLN A 236 -10.66 -8.65 7.10
N ALA A 237 -9.74 -7.70 6.86
CA ALA A 237 -8.31 -7.97 6.84
C ALA A 237 -7.81 -8.46 8.20
N ILE A 238 -8.23 -7.81 9.29
CA ILE A 238 -7.89 -8.22 10.66
C ILE A 238 -8.46 -9.60 10.98
N ASP A 239 -9.71 -9.88 10.60
CA ASP A 239 -10.35 -11.17 10.83
C ASP A 239 -9.59 -12.31 10.13
N ILE A 240 -9.14 -12.11 8.88
CA ILE A 240 -8.29 -13.08 8.17
C ILE A 240 -7.00 -13.33 8.95
N LEU A 241 -6.26 -12.27 9.31
CA LEU A 241 -4.99 -12.39 10.04
C LEU A 241 -5.16 -13.14 11.36
N GLN A 242 -6.14 -12.76 12.17
CA GLN A 242 -6.41 -13.37 13.47
C GLN A 242 -6.86 -14.82 13.33
N SER A 243 -7.68 -15.16 12.32
CA SER A 243 -8.10 -16.55 12.06
C SER A 243 -6.93 -17.48 11.71
N ARG A 244 -5.81 -16.94 11.22
CA ARG A 244 -4.56 -17.66 10.94
C ARG A 244 -3.56 -17.62 12.10
N GLY A 245 -3.96 -17.04 13.24
CA GLY A 245 -3.08 -16.87 14.40
C GLY A 245 -1.93 -15.88 14.16
N VAL A 246 -2.08 -14.96 13.20
CA VAL A 246 -1.11 -13.88 12.99
C VAL A 246 -1.31 -12.81 14.07
N ARG A 247 -0.22 -12.39 14.71
CA ARG A 247 -0.25 -11.27 15.66
C ARG A 247 -0.38 -9.96 14.89
N VAL A 248 -1.41 -9.19 15.21
CA VAL A 248 -1.69 -7.91 14.54
C VAL A 248 -1.31 -6.76 15.45
N PHE A 249 -0.40 -5.92 14.95
CA PHE A 249 -0.03 -4.66 15.56
C PHE A 249 -0.52 -3.49 14.70
N VAL A 250 -0.81 -2.37 15.36
CA VAL A 250 -1.08 -1.09 14.70
C VAL A 250 -0.04 -0.09 15.16
N THR A 251 0.54 0.63 14.22
CA THR A 251 1.41 1.78 14.48
C THR A 251 0.85 3.00 13.77
N LEU A 252 1.08 4.18 14.35
CA LEU A 252 0.66 5.46 13.81
C LEU A 252 1.91 6.21 13.38
N PRO A 253 2.18 6.34 12.06
CA PRO A 253 3.36 7.06 11.58
C PRO A 253 3.38 8.51 12.11
N PRO A 254 4.56 9.03 12.49
CA PRO A 254 4.66 10.41 12.99
C PRO A 254 4.33 11.43 11.90
N LEU A 255 3.78 12.56 12.31
CA LEU A 255 3.41 13.69 11.45
C LEU A 255 4.11 14.95 11.98
N ARG A 256 4.55 15.83 11.08
CA ARG A 256 5.39 16.97 11.45
C ARG A 256 4.60 18.08 12.15
N ASP A 257 3.46 18.42 11.56
CA ASP A 257 2.76 19.69 11.88
C ASP A 257 1.52 19.50 12.73
N ARG A 258 1.13 18.24 13.03
CA ARG A 258 -0.08 17.92 13.81
C ARG A 258 -0.01 16.54 14.44
N LEU A 259 -0.97 16.26 15.32
CA LEU A 259 -1.24 14.90 15.79
C LEU A 259 -2.01 14.09 14.74
N SER A 260 -1.82 12.77 14.78
CA SER A 260 -2.70 11.85 14.07
C SER A 260 -4.11 11.91 14.67
N ALA A 261 -5.15 11.86 13.84
CA ALA A 261 -6.55 11.87 14.27
C ALA A 261 -6.87 10.70 15.22
N PHE A 262 -6.11 9.60 15.16
CA PHE A 262 -6.25 8.47 16.08
C PHE A 262 -5.92 8.82 17.55
N VAL A 263 -5.18 9.90 17.80
CA VAL A 263 -4.78 10.35 19.14
C VAL A 263 -5.06 11.82 19.42
N ASP A 264 -5.48 12.58 18.41
CA ASP A 264 -5.88 13.96 18.55
C ASP A 264 -7.11 14.08 19.49
N PRO A 265 -7.10 14.93 20.51
CA PRO A 265 -8.20 15.04 21.49
C PRO A 265 -9.43 15.79 20.95
N ARG A 266 -9.33 16.50 19.83
CA ARG A 266 -10.41 17.34 19.31
C ARG A 266 -11.68 16.53 18.97
N PRO A 267 -12.90 17.09 19.12
CA PRO A 267 -14.15 16.37 18.87
C PRO A 267 -14.26 15.77 17.47
N GLU A 268 -13.73 16.44 16.45
CA GLU A 268 -13.75 16.03 15.04
C GLU A 268 -13.03 14.70 14.82
N ALA A 269 -12.03 14.39 15.66
CA ALA A 269 -11.25 13.17 15.59
C ALA A 269 -11.85 11.99 16.40
N ALA A 270 -13.04 12.17 17.01
CA ALA A 270 -13.65 11.17 17.90
C ALA A 270 -13.89 9.81 17.21
N SER A 271 -14.21 9.80 15.92
CA SER A 271 -14.43 8.58 15.14
C SER A 271 -13.16 7.72 15.03
N TYR A 272 -11.99 8.34 14.81
CA TYR A 272 -10.71 7.63 14.79
C TYR A 272 -10.30 7.12 16.16
N ARG A 273 -10.52 7.90 17.22
CA ARG A 273 -10.27 7.43 18.61
C ARG A 273 -11.16 6.24 18.96
N ALA A 274 -12.43 6.27 18.56
CA ALA A 274 -13.36 5.15 18.74
C ALA A 274 -12.91 3.90 17.97
N LEU A 275 -12.44 4.07 16.73
CA LEU A 275 -11.86 2.99 15.93
C LEU A 275 -10.63 2.38 16.62
N LEU A 276 -9.72 3.21 17.15
CA LEU A 276 -8.54 2.75 17.86
C LEU A 276 -8.88 1.97 19.13
N ALA A 277 -9.89 2.42 19.88
CA ALA A 277 -10.41 1.71 21.04
C ALA A 277 -11.01 0.35 20.64
N ARG A 278 -11.76 0.31 19.54
CA ARG A 278 -12.34 -0.94 19.00
C ARG A 278 -11.26 -1.92 18.53
N LEU A 279 -10.17 -1.44 17.92
CA LEU A 279 -9.02 -2.28 17.55
C LEU A 279 -8.45 -2.99 18.78
N ARG A 280 -8.21 -2.23 19.86
CA ARG A 280 -7.72 -2.78 21.14
C ARG A 280 -8.69 -3.81 21.72
N GLN A 281 -10.00 -3.52 21.71
CA GLN A 281 -11.03 -4.44 22.18
C GLN A 281 -11.06 -5.76 21.40
N ARG A 282 -10.71 -5.75 20.10
CA ARG A 282 -10.59 -6.97 19.29
C ARG A 282 -9.23 -7.66 19.38
N GLY A 283 -8.40 -7.30 20.37
CA GLY A 283 -7.10 -7.92 20.60
C GLY A 283 -6.00 -7.49 19.63
N VAL A 284 -6.19 -6.39 18.89
CA VAL A 284 -5.12 -5.76 18.11
C VAL A 284 -4.25 -4.93 19.04
N ILE A 285 -2.93 -5.12 18.95
CA ILE A 285 -1.97 -4.40 19.79
C ILE A 285 -1.67 -3.05 19.15
N VAL A 286 -2.16 -1.98 19.75
CA VAL A 286 -1.81 -0.62 19.33
C VAL A 286 -0.52 -0.19 20.01
N LEU A 287 0.52 -0.02 19.21
CA LEU A 287 1.83 0.41 19.68
C LEU A 287 1.82 1.89 20.13
N PRO A 288 2.66 2.26 21.10
CA PRO A 288 2.81 3.66 21.51
C PRO A 288 3.14 4.58 20.33
N THR A 289 2.46 5.73 20.27
CA THR A 289 2.74 6.74 19.25
C THR A 289 4.17 7.26 19.41
N PRO A 290 4.98 7.27 18.36
CA PRO A 290 6.35 7.80 18.41
C PRO A 290 6.36 9.29 18.77
N THR A 291 7.36 9.73 19.55
CA THR A 291 7.48 11.13 20.00
C THR A 291 8.88 11.70 19.76
N GLY A 292 8.99 13.03 19.82
CA GLY A 292 10.28 13.72 19.71
C GLY A 292 10.84 13.85 18.28
N PHE A 293 9.99 13.66 17.26
CA PHE A 293 10.36 13.92 15.86
C PHE A 293 10.32 15.43 15.58
N GLY A 294 11.39 15.97 15.02
CA GLY A 294 11.51 17.39 14.68
C GLY A 294 11.44 17.64 13.17
N PRO A 295 11.38 18.89 12.71
CA PRO A 295 11.32 19.22 11.28
C PRO A 295 12.40 18.55 10.42
N ASP A 296 13.60 18.36 10.98
CA ASP A 296 14.74 17.71 10.32
C ASP A 296 14.56 16.20 10.08
N ASP A 297 13.51 15.59 10.63
CA ASP A 297 13.16 14.18 10.40
C ASP A 297 12.20 14.00 9.21
N PHE A 298 11.75 15.10 8.58
CA PHE A 298 10.71 15.07 7.55
C PHE A 298 11.17 15.66 6.21
N VAL A 299 10.62 15.11 5.12
CA VAL A 299 10.71 15.74 3.78
C VAL A 299 9.55 16.71 3.55
N ASN A 300 8.38 16.40 4.12
CA ASN A 300 7.18 17.25 4.10
C ASN A 300 6.30 16.97 5.34
N ALA A 301 5.16 17.67 5.46
CA ALA A 301 4.28 17.58 6.63
C ALA A 301 3.83 16.15 7.01
N GLY A 302 3.74 15.26 6.02
CA GLY A 302 3.21 13.91 6.19
C GLY A 302 4.21 12.77 5.97
N HIS A 303 5.46 13.04 5.58
CA HIS A 303 6.42 12.00 5.22
C HIS A 303 7.81 12.24 5.83
N LEU A 304 8.33 11.19 6.46
CA LEU A 304 9.69 11.16 7.00
C LEU A 304 10.74 11.21 5.88
N ASN A 305 11.89 11.81 6.18
CA ASN A 305 13.09 11.60 5.39
C ASN A 305 13.81 10.32 5.83
N ASP A 306 14.92 9.96 5.18
CA ASP A 306 15.63 8.72 5.51
C ASP A 306 16.07 8.67 6.98
N ARG A 307 16.64 9.75 7.52
CA ARG A 307 17.01 9.84 8.94
C ARG A 307 15.82 9.61 9.86
N GLY A 308 14.70 10.29 9.61
CA GLY A 308 13.47 10.14 10.38
C GLY A 308 12.91 8.72 10.31
N ALA A 309 12.91 8.11 9.12
CA ALA A 309 12.45 6.74 8.91
C ALA A 309 13.33 5.72 9.63
N GLN A 310 14.66 5.86 9.59
CA GLN A 310 15.58 5.00 10.35
C GLN A 310 15.31 5.09 11.85
N ARG A 311 15.13 6.31 12.38
CA ARG A 311 14.83 6.55 13.80
C ARG A 311 13.50 5.94 14.21
N TYR A 312 12.44 6.20 13.44
CA TYR A 312 11.11 5.63 13.68
C TYR A 312 11.11 4.10 13.63
N SER A 313 11.82 3.53 12.66
CA SER A 313 11.95 2.08 12.51
C SER A 313 12.69 1.43 13.68
N ALA A 314 13.74 2.06 14.20
CA ALA A 314 14.43 1.59 15.40
C ALA A 314 13.52 1.63 16.64
N GLU A 315 12.77 2.72 16.83
CA GLU A 315 11.79 2.81 17.91
C GLU A 315 10.72 1.71 17.78
N LEU A 316 10.18 1.52 16.58
CA LEU A 316 9.22 0.46 16.28
C LEU A 316 9.80 -0.94 16.58
N GLY A 317 11.07 -1.18 16.25
CA GLY A 317 11.76 -2.43 16.57
C GLY A 317 11.87 -2.69 18.07
N HIS A 318 12.23 -1.68 18.88
CA HIS A 318 12.23 -1.81 20.33
C HIS A 318 10.84 -2.10 20.89
N GLN A 319 9.82 -1.40 20.40
CA GLN A 319 8.44 -1.61 20.85
C GLN A 319 7.96 -3.01 20.51
N LEU A 320 8.18 -3.49 19.28
CA LEU A 320 7.79 -4.85 18.85
C LEU A 320 8.57 -5.94 19.60
N ALA A 321 9.86 -5.72 19.90
CA ALA A 321 10.68 -6.66 20.65
C ALA A 321 10.16 -6.89 22.07
N ALA A 322 9.55 -5.88 22.71
CA ALA A 322 8.91 -6.01 24.02
C ALA A 322 7.71 -6.98 24.04
N TRP A 323 7.21 -7.37 22.86
CA TRP A 323 6.12 -8.33 22.68
C TRP A 323 6.60 -9.67 22.13
N LYS A 324 7.91 -9.90 21.99
CA LYS A 324 8.45 -11.14 21.43
C LYS A 324 7.99 -12.37 22.23
N ASP A 325 8.04 -12.27 23.56
CA ASP A 325 7.83 -13.36 24.53
C ASP A 325 6.47 -13.31 25.23
N ARG A 326 5.55 -12.46 24.76
CA ARG A 326 4.16 -12.36 25.23
C ARG A 326 3.21 -12.98 24.21
#